data_AF-A0A3D5NVU8-F1
#
_entry.id   AF-A0A3D5NVU8-F1
#
_cell.length_a   1.000
_cell.length_b   1.000
_cell.length_c   1.000
_cell.angle_alpha   90.00
_cell.angle_beta   90.00
_cell.angle_gamma   90.00
#
_symmetry.space_group_name_H-M   'P 1'
#
loop_
_entity.id
_entity.type
_entity.pdbx_description
1 polymer ?
#
loop_
_entity_poly.entity_id
_entity_poly.type
_entity_poly.pdbx_seq_one_letter_code
_entity_poly.pdbx_strand_id
1 'polypeptide(L)'
;MPVLSKKQPSFFAPMRSLLARFTMGLAFLITLIINPQTTLGQDNIMYGINSSNPSRLYQVNSATGSLTMMSSLSFGTYAIAVHPQTGEVYYVENRSPYRVAKWNPSTQHSTT
;
A
#
# COMPACT_ATOMS: atom_id res chain seq x y z
N MET A 1 38.71 -30.24 75.81
CA MET A 1 39.32 -30.18 74.46
C MET A 1 38.24 -29.75 73.46
N PRO A 2 38.49 -28.74 72.62
CA PRO A 2 37.49 -28.07 71.76
C PRO A 2 37.44 -28.65 70.34
N VAL A 3 36.31 -28.52 69.62
CA VAL A 3 36.27 -28.62 68.15
C VAL A 3 35.39 -27.53 67.53
N LEU A 4 36.10 -26.61 66.87
CA LEU A 4 35.82 -25.66 65.79
C LEU A 4 34.39 -25.18 65.45
N SER A 5 34.22 -23.86 65.59
CA SER A 5 33.31 -22.96 64.90
C SER A 5 33.74 -22.69 63.45
N LYS A 6 32.78 -22.48 62.53
CA LYS A 6 32.90 -21.51 61.42
C LYS A 6 31.53 -21.09 60.88
N LYS A 7 31.26 -19.78 60.97
CA LYS A 7 30.10 -19.04 60.45
C LYS A 7 29.97 -19.18 58.94
N GLN A 8 28.75 -19.31 58.43
CA GLN A 8 28.42 -19.12 57.02
C GLN A 8 28.60 -17.66 56.60
N PRO A 9 29.32 -17.35 55.51
CA PRO A 9 29.22 -16.06 54.85
C PRO A 9 28.19 -16.11 53.72
N SER A 10 27.20 -15.22 53.78
CA SER A 10 26.36 -14.85 52.65
C SER A 10 27.21 -14.02 51.67
N PHE A 11 27.41 -14.53 50.46
CA PHE A 11 27.97 -13.76 49.36
C PHE A 11 26.95 -13.66 48.24
N PHE A 12 26.69 -12.41 47.88
CA PHE A 12 25.83 -11.93 46.81
C PHE A 12 26.09 -12.64 45.47
N ALA A 13 25.01 -12.89 44.74
CA ALA A 13 25.06 -13.33 43.34
C ALA A 13 25.69 -12.27 42.42
N PRO A 14 26.15 -12.69 41.23
CA PRO A 14 25.63 -12.10 40.00
C PRO A 14 25.09 -13.23 39.11
N MET A 15 23.79 -13.23 38.81
CA MET A 15 23.22 -12.64 37.60
C MET A 15 23.88 -13.13 36.32
N ARG A 16 23.04 -13.66 35.42
CA ARG A 16 23.28 -13.97 33.99
C ARG A 16 23.72 -15.41 33.67
N SER A 17 22.81 -16.37 33.75
CA SER A 17 22.58 -17.32 32.63
C SER A 17 21.60 -18.43 32.98
N LEU A 18 20.33 -18.13 33.28
CA LEU A 18 19.31 -19.20 33.28
C LEU A 18 17.87 -18.71 33.11
N LEU A 19 17.65 -17.62 32.36
CA LEU A 19 16.31 -17.10 32.05
C LEU A 19 16.06 -16.88 30.55
N ALA A 20 16.99 -17.26 29.67
CA ALA A 20 16.95 -16.86 28.27
C ALA A 20 16.70 -18.01 27.27
N ARG A 21 16.02 -19.11 27.68
CA ARG A 21 15.78 -20.24 26.76
C ARG A 21 14.37 -20.82 26.75
N PHE A 22 13.38 -20.21 27.40
CA PHE A 22 12.02 -20.77 27.44
C PHE A 22 10.87 -19.75 27.39
N THR A 23 11.06 -18.61 26.72
CA THR A 23 9.97 -17.64 26.45
C THR A 23 9.74 -17.35 24.96
N MET A 24 10.48 -17.99 24.05
CA MET A 24 10.55 -17.56 22.64
C MET A 24 9.91 -18.52 21.63
N GLY A 25 9.11 -19.49 22.08
CA GLY A 25 8.52 -20.52 21.20
C GLY A 25 7.00 -20.48 21.01
N LEU A 26 6.25 -19.83 21.92
CA LEU A 26 4.78 -19.94 21.94
C LEU A 26 4.04 -18.61 21.65
N ALA A 27 4.75 -17.49 21.57
CA ALA A 27 4.16 -16.19 21.19
C ALA A 27 4.20 -15.93 19.66
N PHE A 28 4.68 -16.88 18.85
CA PHE A 28 4.81 -16.72 17.39
C PHE A 28 3.74 -17.46 16.58
N LEU A 29 2.74 -18.05 17.25
CA LEU A 29 1.69 -18.87 16.61
C LEU A 29 0.25 -18.33 16.82
N ILE A 30 0.06 -17.17 17.46
CA ILE A 30 -1.29 -16.61 17.78
C ILE A 30 -1.46 -15.14 17.32
N THR A 31 -0.71 -14.67 16.33
CA THR A 31 -1.10 -13.46 15.54
C THR A 31 -1.31 -13.76 14.06
N LEU A 32 -1.32 -15.03 13.68
CA LEU A 32 -2.00 -15.45 12.45
C LEU A 32 -3.50 -15.35 12.75
N ILE A 33 -4.28 -14.71 11.87
CA ILE A 33 -5.69 -14.30 12.05
C ILE A 33 -5.73 -12.95 12.81
N ILE A 34 -5.67 -11.78 12.16
CA ILE A 34 -6.73 -11.25 11.29
C ILE A 34 -6.10 -10.30 10.25
N ASN A 35 -5.73 -10.80 9.07
CA ASN A 35 -5.84 -9.96 7.88
C ASN A 35 -7.20 -10.31 7.30
N PRO A 36 -8.26 -9.50 7.42
CA PRO A 36 -9.34 -9.63 6.46
C PRO A 36 -8.73 -9.19 5.13
N GLN A 37 -8.11 -10.13 4.42
CA GLN A 37 -7.92 -9.97 2.99
C GLN A 37 -9.35 -10.03 2.45
N THR A 38 -9.94 -8.86 2.24
CA THR A 38 -11.02 -8.71 1.27
C THR A 38 -10.44 -9.09 -0.09
N THR A 39 -10.37 -10.39 -0.39
CA THR A 39 -10.00 -10.89 -1.72
C THR A 39 -11.20 -10.80 -2.66
N LEU A 40 -11.69 -9.58 -2.80
CA LEU A 40 -12.49 -9.04 -3.90
C LEU A 40 -12.04 -7.58 -4.08
N GLY A 41 -10.74 -7.38 -4.36
CA GLY A 41 -10.12 -6.05 -4.32
C GLY A 41 -8.60 -6.10 -4.37
N GLN A 42 -8.01 -6.62 -5.45
CA GLN A 42 -6.84 -5.91 -5.96
C GLN A 42 -7.39 -4.55 -6.38
N ASP A 43 -6.81 -3.44 -5.89
CA ASP A 43 -7.25 -2.08 -6.19
C ASP A 43 -7.37 -1.87 -7.71
N ASN A 44 -8.53 -2.22 -8.27
CA ASN A 44 -8.79 -2.15 -9.69
C ASN A 44 -9.12 -0.68 -9.94
N ILE A 45 -8.08 0.12 -10.14
CA ILE A 45 -8.22 1.55 -10.38
C ILE A 45 -8.97 1.71 -11.69
N MET A 46 -10.22 2.16 -11.60
CA MET A 46 -11.05 2.47 -12.75
C MET A 46 -10.99 3.96 -13.02
N TYR A 47 -10.69 4.30 -14.27
CA TYR A 47 -10.79 5.67 -14.76
C TYR A 47 -11.86 5.77 -15.84
N GLY A 48 -12.52 6.92 -15.88
CA GLY A 48 -13.47 7.28 -16.92
C GLY A 48 -13.17 8.68 -17.45
N ILE A 49 -13.61 8.95 -18.68
CA ILE A 49 -13.54 10.28 -19.28
C ILE A 49 -14.95 10.76 -19.62
N ASN A 50 -15.16 12.07 -19.58
CA ASN A 50 -16.29 12.68 -20.28
C ASN A 50 -15.87 13.15 -21.68
N SER A 51 -16.86 13.42 -22.52
CA SER A 51 -16.67 13.87 -23.90
C SER A 51 -16.51 15.39 -24.06
N SER A 52 -16.06 16.12 -23.02
CA SER A 52 -15.80 17.56 -23.13
C SER A 52 -14.52 17.85 -23.92
N ASN A 53 -14.30 19.12 -24.28
CA ASN A 53 -13.06 19.56 -24.91
C ASN A 53 -12.44 20.74 -24.14
N PRO A 54 -11.35 20.53 -23.36
CA PRO A 54 -10.67 19.24 -23.14
C PRO A 54 -11.52 18.22 -22.35
N SER A 55 -11.21 16.93 -22.50
CA SER A 55 -11.86 15.87 -21.71
C SER A 55 -11.42 15.95 -20.25
N ARG A 56 -12.34 15.66 -19.33
CA ARG A 56 -12.07 15.51 -17.90
C ARG A 56 -11.88 14.04 -17.57
N LEU A 57 -10.84 13.75 -16.80
CA LEU A 57 -10.53 12.43 -16.26
C LEU A 57 -11.14 12.31 -14.86
N TYR A 58 -11.82 11.19 -14.63
CA TYR A 58 -12.43 10.84 -13.36
C TYR A 58 -11.90 9.50 -12.87
N GLN A 59 -11.66 9.40 -11.57
CA GLN A 59 -11.54 8.12 -10.91
C GLN A 59 -12.94 7.63 -10.56
N VAL A 60 -13.21 6.35 -10.82
CA VAL A 60 -14.48 5.69 -10.54
C VAL A 60 -14.30 4.83 -9.29
N ASN A 61 -15.14 5.05 -8.28
CA ASN A 61 -15.26 4.10 -7.19
C ASN A 61 -15.97 2.84 -7.72
N SER A 62 -15.27 1.71 -7.78
CA SER A 62 -15.79 0.47 -8.36
C SER A 62 -16.93 -0.16 -7.55
N ALA A 63 -17.06 0.18 -6.26
CA ALA A 63 -18.13 -0.33 -5.40
C ALA A 63 -19.41 0.53 -5.49
N THR A 64 -19.29 1.84 -5.67
CA THR A 64 -20.44 2.77 -5.63
C THR A 64 -20.77 3.43 -6.97
N GLY A 65 -19.87 3.35 -7.95
CA GLY A 65 -19.98 4.09 -9.21
C GLY A 65 -19.75 5.60 -9.09
N SER A 66 -19.41 6.10 -7.89
CA SER A 66 -19.15 7.52 -7.67
C SER A 66 -17.92 8.00 -8.43
N LEU A 67 -17.99 9.23 -8.98
CA LEU A 67 -16.92 9.84 -9.76
C LEU A 67 -16.19 10.91 -8.94
N THR A 68 -14.87 10.85 -8.94
CA THR A 68 -14.00 11.91 -8.41
C THR A 68 -13.20 12.51 -9.55
N MET A 69 -13.31 13.83 -9.76
CA MET A 69 -12.56 14.50 -10.83
C MET A 69 -11.07 14.52 -10.49
N MET A 70 -10.23 14.01 -11.39
CA MET A 70 -8.79 13.92 -11.21
C MET A 70 -8.07 15.05 -11.94
N SER A 71 -8.42 15.27 -13.21
CA SER A 71 -7.73 16.26 -14.04
C SER A 71 -8.53 16.66 -15.27
N SER A 72 -8.12 17.77 -15.88
CA SER A 72 -8.45 18.11 -17.26
C SER A 72 -7.32 17.60 -18.15
N LEU A 73 -7.64 16.79 -19.16
CA LEU A 73 -6.68 16.30 -20.13
C LEU A 73 -6.25 17.41 -21.10
N SER A 74 -5.22 17.15 -21.91
CA SER A 74 -4.70 18.15 -22.84
C SER A 74 -5.63 18.41 -24.04
N PHE A 75 -6.58 17.50 -24.33
CA PHE A 75 -7.49 17.58 -25.47
C PHE A 75 -8.73 16.70 -25.28
N GLY A 76 -9.73 16.85 -26.17
CA GLY A 76 -10.87 15.94 -26.27
C GLY A 76 -10.40 14.53 -26.60
N THR A 77 -10.86 13.55 -25.83
CA THR A 77 -10.32 12.17 -25.82
C THR A 77 -11.37 11.16 -26.28
N TYR A 78 -10.96 10.18 -27.09
CA TYR A 78 -11.83 9.10 -27.57
C TYR A 78 -11.74 7.84 -26.70
N ALA A 79 -10.53 7.47 -26.28
CA ALA A 79 -10.27 6.27 -25.48
C ALA A 79 -9.10 6.48 -24.53
N ILE A 80 -9.09 5.69 -23.45
CA ILE A 80 -8.02 5.65 -22.45
C ILE A 80 -7.60 4.20 -22.15
N ALA A 81 -6.37 4.02 -21.69
CA ALA A 81 -5.87 2.77 -21.13
C ALA A 81 -4.97 3.05 -19.92
N VAL A 82 -4.99 2.16 -18.94
CA VAL A 82 -4.21 2.29 -17.69
C VAL A 82 -3.05 1.31 -17.72
N HIS A 83 -1.84 1.79 -17.43
CA HIS A 83 -0.69 0.93 -17.25
C HIS A 83 -0.80 0.18 -15.91
N PRO A 84 -0.84 -1.16 -15.88
CA PRO A 84 -1.20 -1.90 -14.68
C PRO A 84 -0.19 -1.79 -13.53
N GLN A 85 1.08 -1.48 -13.83
CA GLN A 85 2.12 -1.30 -12.81
C GLN A 85 2.31 0.15 -12.34
N THR A 86 2.14 1.15 -13.21
CA THR A 86 2.43 2.56 -12.89
C THR A 86 1.18 3.38 -12.63
N GLY A 87 0.01 2.91 -13.06
CA GLY A 87 -1.24 3.67 -13.05
C GLY A 87 -1.28 4.81 -14.07
N GLU A 88 -0.25 5.00 -14.90
CA GLU A 88 -0.27 6.02 -15.96
C GLU A 88 -1.44 5.77 -16.91
N VAL A 89 -2.17 6.84 -17.22
CA VAL A 89 -3.32 6.80 -18.13
C VAL A 89 -2.87 7.31 -19.49
N TYR A 90 -2.83 6.43 -20.48
CA TYR A 90 -2.62 6.76 -21.88
C TYR A 90 -3.95 7.13 -22.52
N TYR A 91 -3.96 8.15 -23.37
CA TYR A 91 -5.19 8.63 -24.00
C TYR A 91 -4.96 9.16 -25.41
N VAL A 92 -5.98 8.98 -26.27
CA VAL A 92 -5.93 9.35 -27.69
C VAL A 92 -6.95 10.44 -28.01
N GLU A 93 -6.52 11.44 -28.78
CA GLU A 93 -7.36 12.55 -29.20
C GLU A 93 -8.55 12.08 -30.06
N ASN A 94 -9.69 12.75 -29.94
CA ASN A 94 -10.88 12.46 -30.74
C ASN A 94 -10.93 13.22 -32.08
N ARG A 95 -9.84 13.89 -32.48
CA ARG A 95 -9.75 14.72 -33.68
C ARG A 95 -8.42 14.51 -34.40
N SER A 96 -8.45 14.60 -35.73
CA SER A 96 -7.25 14.58 -36.57
C SER A 96 -6.43 15.89 -36.45
N PRO A 97 -5.10 15.83 -36.39
CA PRO A 97 -4.27 14.61 -36.35
C PRO A 97 -4.39 13.92 -34.98
N TYR A 98 -4.65 12.60 -34.97
CA TYR A 98 -4.81 11.84 -33.73
C TYR A 98 -3.51 11.86 -32.92
N ARG A 99 -3.50 12.63 -31.82
CA ARG A 99 -2.38 12.66 -30.88
C ARG A 99 -2.58 11.65 -29.76
N VAL A 100 -1.46 11.17 -29.21
CA VAL A 100 -1.43 10.35 -28.00
C VAL A 100 -0.73 11.17 -26.92
N ALA A 101 -1.25 11.09 -25.70
CA ALA A 101 -0.62 11.68 -24.53
C ALA A 101 -0.80 10.75 -23.33
N LYS A 102 -0.14 11.07 -22.21
CA LYS A 102 -0.28 10.34 -20.96
C LYS A 102 -0.52 11.27 -19.78
N TRP A 103 -1.27 10.81 -18.81
CA TRP A 103 -1.49 11.46 -17.52
C TRP A 103 -0.89 10.60 -16.41
N ASN A 104 -0.10 11.21 -15.53
CA ASN A 104 0.54 10.52 -14.43
C ASN A 104 -0.25 10.75 -13.13
N PRO A 105 -0.77 9.69 -12.47
CA PRO A 105 -1.56 9.83 -11.25
C PRO A 105 -0.78 10.38 -10.06
N SER A 106 0.53 10.15 -10.00
CA SER A 106 1.37 10.61 -8.90
C SER A 106 1.68 12.11 -8.95
N THR A 107 1.75 12.69 -10.15
CA THR A 107 2.03 14.12 -10.36
C THR A 107 0.81 14.91 -10.79
N GLN A 108 -0.29 14.22 -11.12
CA GLN A 108 -1.53 14.76 -11.67
C GLN A 108 -1.36 15.57 -12.97
N HIS A 109 -0.25 15.38 -13.67
CA HIS A 109 0.12 16.15 -14.85
C HIS A 109 -0.02 15.34 -16.15
N SER A 110 -0.43 16.01 -17.23
CA SER A 110 -0.50 15.45 -18.58
C SER A 110 0.75 15.81 -19.39
N THR A 111 1.35 14.84 -20.07
CA THR A 111 2.47 15.05 -21.00
C THR A 111 2.11 14.50 -22.37
N THR A 112 2.34 15.30 -23.41
CA THR A 112 2.18 14.90 -24.82
C THR A 112 3.50 14.40 -25.37
#